data_AF-A0A958U806-F1
#
_entry.id   AF-A0A958U806-F1
#
_cell.length_a   1.000
_cell.length_b   1.000
_cell.length_c   1.000
_cell.angle_alpha   90.00
_cell.angle_beta   90.00
_cell.angle_gamma   90.00
#
_symmetry.space_group_name_H-M   'P 1'
#
loop_
_entity.id
_entity.type
_entity.pdbx_description
1 polymer ?
#
loop_
_entity_poly.entity_id
_entity_poly.type
_entity_poly.pdbx_seq_one_letter_code
_entity_poly.pdbx_strand_id
1 'polypeptide(L)' 'FSDIYYKNGWNASIDGVDVPHFNVNYVLRGMPVPAGKHEIIFKFEPTIIEKGNTITLISYALLLFIPLGWYFYEKRK' A
#
# COMPACT_ATOMS: atom_id res chain seq x y z
N PHE A 1 -23.78 -4.06 5.98
CA PHE A 1 -22.44 -4.46 5.48
C PHE A 1 -21.64 -4.96 6.68
N SER A 2 -20.97 -6.11 6.57
CA SER A 2 -20.17 -6.70 7.66
C SER A 2 -18.83 -7.13 7.10
N ASP A 3 -17.83 -6.27 7.22
CA ASP A 3 -16.47 -6.49 6.73
C ASP A 3 -15.49 -6.12 7.85
N ILE A 4 -14.37 -6.83 7.94
CA ILE A 4 -13.39 -6.70 9.01
C ILE A 4 -12.62 -5.39 8.82
N TYR A 5 -12.55 -4.56 9.86
CA TYR A 5 -11.77 -3.34 9.87
C TYR A 5 -10.27 -3.66 9.84
N TYR A 6 -9.59 -3.14 8.82
CA TYR A 6 -8.14 -3.17 8.74
C TYR A 6 -7.63 -1.75 8.48
N LYS A 7 -6.91 -1.20 9.47
CA LYS A 7 -6.54 0.22 9.54
C LYS A 7 -5.68 0.69 8.37
N ASN A 8 -4.89 -0.19 7.77
CA ASN A 8 -3.81 0.19 6.87
C ASN A 8 -4.05 -0.34 5.45
N GLY A 9 -4.09 0.54 4.46
CA GLY A 9 -4.08 0.13 3.05
C GLY A 9 -5.44 -0.16 2.42
N TRP A 10 -6.56 -0.04 3.16
CA TRP A 10 -7.88 0.02 2.53
C TRP A 10 -8.31 1.46 2.33
N ASN A 11 -8.63 1.82 1.09
CA ASN A 11 -9.32 3.05 0.73
C ASN A 11 -10.77 2.73 0.35
N ALA A 12 -11.69 3.62 0.70
CA ALA A 12 -13.11 3.46 0.42
C ALA A 12 -13.60 4.68 -0.36
N SER A 13 -14.41 4.43 -1.39
CA SER A 13 -15.08 5.48 -2.16
C SER A 13 -16.56 5.19 -2.35
N ILE A 14 -17.36 6.26 -2.38
CA ILE A 14 -18.77 6.26 -2.76
C ILE A 14 -18.88 7.02 -4.07
N ASP A 15 -19.39 6.36 -5.11
CA ASP A 15 -19.58 6.93 -6.46
C ASP A 15 -18.29 7.59 -7.01
N GLY A 16 -17.13 7.00 -6.71
CA GLY A 16 -15.81 7.49 -7.13
C GLY A 16 -15.21 8.61 -6.27
N VAL A 17 -15.90 9.07 -5.22
CA VAL A 17 -15.37 10.04 -4.26
C VAL A 17 -14.83 9.31 -3.05
N ASP A 18 -13.58 9.58 -2.66
CA ASP A 18 -12.97 8.98 -1.47
C ASP A 18 -13.66 9.46 -0.18
N VAL A 19 -14.03 8.52 0.67
CA VAL A 19 -14.73 8.77 1.93
C VAL A 19 -14.11 7.94 3.05
N PRO A 20 -13.93 8.53 4.25
CA PRO A 20 -13.39 7.79 5.38
C PRO A 20 -14.35 6.69 5.85
N HIS A 21 -13.78 5.58 6.30
CA HIS A 21 -14.49 4.51 6.99
C HIS A 21 -13.90 4.31 8.39
N PHE A 22 -14.72 3.84 9.32
CA PHE A 22 -14.39 3.80 10.75
C PHE A 22 -14.53 2.38 11.29
N ASN A 23 -13.79 2.08 12.35
CA ASN A 23 -14.03 0.88 13.13
C ASN A 23 -15.33 1.03 13.91
N VAL A 24 -16.23 0.08 13.75
CA VAL A 24 -17.49 -0.03 14.49
C VAL A 24 -17.55 -1.44 15.09
N ASN A 25 -18.13 -1.57 16.27
CA ASN A 25 -18.27 -2.87 16.94
C ASN A 25 -16.95 -3.66 17.03
N TYR A 26 -15.82 -2.96 17.25
CA TYR A 26 -14.46 -3.47 17.45
C TYR A 26 -13.80 -4.12 16.23
N VAL A 27 -14.53 -4.92 15.47
CA VAL A 27 -14.00 -5.73 14.36
C VAL A 27 -14.54 -5.26 13.03
N LEU A 28 -15.67 -4.55 12.99
CA LEU A 28 -16.34 -4.23 11.74
C LEU A 28 -15.90 -2.85 11.22
N ARG A 29 -15.93 -2.67 9.90
CA ARG A 29 -15.82 -1.35 9.27
C ARG A 29 -17.20 -0.81 8.92
N GLY A 30 -17.41 0.48 9.18
CA GLY A 30 -18.64 1.20 8.85
C GLY A 30 -18.34 2.55 8.21
N MET A 31 -19.29 3.04 7.40
CA MET A 31 -19.25 4.39 6.83
C MET A 31 -20.68 4.94 6.70
N PRO A 32 -20.87 6.26 6.83
CA PRO A 32 -22.15 6.88 6.52
C PRO A 32 -22.40 6.83 5.01
N VAL A 33 -23.53 6.26 4.60
CA VAL A 33 -23.96 6.21 3.18
C VAL A 33 -25.25 7.03 3.05
N PRO A 34 -25.34 7.97 2.10
CA PRO A 34 -26.57 8.71 1.86
C PRO A 34 -27.72 7.80 1.44
N ALA A 35 -28.96 8.27 1.60
CA ALA A 35 -30.12 7.53 1.16
C ALA A 35 -30.18 7.51 -0.37
N GLY A 36 -30.27 6.32 -0.96
CA GLY A 36 -30.33 6.16 -2.42
C GLY A 36 -29.57 4.95 -2.90
N LYS A 37 -29.24 4.95 -4.19
CA LYS A 37 -28.45 3.92 -4.84
C LYS A 37 -27.05 4.48 -5.07
N HIS A 38 -26.08 3.87 -4.41
CA HIS A 38 -24.69 4.28 -4.43
C HIS A 38 -23.80 3.08 -4.72
N GLU A 39 -22.73 3.29 -5.48
CA GLU A 39 -21.68 2.31 -5.68
C GLU A 39 -20.58 2.53 -4.63
N ILE A 40 -20.28 1.49 -3.86
CA ILE A 40 -19.24 1.54 -2.83
C ILE A 40 -18.08 0.68 -3.29
N ILE A 41 -16.91 1.28 -3.43
CA ILE A 41 -15.69 0.59 -3.86
C ILE A 41 -14.68 0.61 -2.72
N PHE A 42 -14.26 -0.57 -2.31
CA PHE A 42 -13.11 -0.75 -1.41
C PHE A 42 -11.91 -1.20 -2.21
N LYS A 43 -10.84 -0.39 -2.23
CA LYS A 43 -9.58 -0.73 -2.88
C LYS A 43 -8.50 -0.97 -1.84
N PHE A 44 -7.77 -2.07 -2.00
CA PHE A 44 -6.61 -2.37 -1.17
C PHE A 44 -5.34 -1.86 -1.85
N GLU A 45 -4.87 -0.68 -1.43
CA GLU A 45 -3.71 0.04 -1.98
C GLU A 45 -2.70 0.35 -0.85
N PRO A 46 -2.04 -0.68 -0.29
CA PRO A 46 -1.05 -0.49 0.77
C PRO A 46 0.23 0.16 0.23
N THR A 47 0.41 1.44 0.53
CA THR A 47 1.63 2.22 0.21
C THR A 47 2.92 1.59 0.77
N ILE A 48 2.81 0.77 1.82
CA ILE A 48 3.94 0.04 2.43
C ILE A 48 4.51 -1.00 1.46
N ILE A 49 3.66 -1.70 0.70
CA ILE A 49 4.12 -2.73 -0.26
C ILE A 49 4.88 -2.06 -1.40
N GLU A 50 4.38 -0.94 -1.90
CA GLU A 50 5.02 -0.19 -2.98
C GLU A 50 6.41 0.31 -2.57
N LYS A 51 6.50 0.97 -1.40
CA LYS A 51 7.78 1.46 -0.87
C LYS A 51 8.75 0.33 -0.53
N GLY A 52 8.25 -0.77 0.04
CA GLY A 52 9.06 -1.93 0.39
C GLY A 52 9.69 -2.58 -0.84
N ASN A 53 8.96 -2.64 -1.95
CA ASN A 53 9.48 -3.16 -3.21
C ASN A 53 10.61 -2.27 -3.77
N THR A 54 10.44 -0.96 -3.77
CA THR A 54 11.49 -0.02 -4.20
C THR A 54 12.76 -0.14 -3.36
N ILE A 55 12.63 -0.21 -2.03
CA ILE A 55 13.78 -0.37 -1.13
C ILE A 55 14.50 -1.70 -1.39
N THR A 56 13.74 -2.77 -1.58
CA THR A 56 14.29 -4.11 -1.88
C THR A 56 15.07 -4.09 -3.19
N LEU A 57 14.52 -3.48 -4.24
CA LEU A 57 15.18 -3.33 -5.54
C LEU A 57 16.50 -2.57 -5.42
N ILE A 58 16.51 -1.43 -4.72
CA ILE A 58 17.72 -0.63 -4.50
C ILE A 58 18.76 -1.43 -3.71
N SER A 59 18.32 -2.16 -2.68
CA SER A 59 19.21 -3.00 -1.86
C SER A 59 19.89 -4.08 -2.70
N TYR A 60 19.15 -4.75 -3.58
CA TYR A 60 19.73 -5.73 -4.51
C TYR A 60 20.67 -5.09 -5.54
N ALA A 61 20.32 -3.92 -6.07
CA ALA A 61 21.20 -3.21 -6.99
C ALA A 61 22.53 -2.87 -6.31
N LEU A 62 22.51 -2.32 -5.10
CA LEU A 62 23.72 -2.00 -4.34
C LEU A 62 24.54 -3.26 -4.05
N LEU A 63 23.89 -4.36 -3.63
CA LEU A 63 24.57 -5.61 -3.33
C LEU A 63 25.33 -6.18 -4.55
N LEU A 64 24.80 -5.98 -5.76
CA LEU A 64 25.48 -6.40 -7.00
C LEU A 64 26.56 -5.39 -7.44
N PHE A 65 26.23 -4.10 -7.46
CA PHE A 65 27.11 -3.09 -8.06
C PHE A 65 28.31 -2.71 -7.19
N ILE A 66 28.21 -2.80 -5.85
CA ILE A 66 29.34 -2.51 -4.94
C ILE A 66 30.52 -3.46 -5.18
N PRO A 67 30.36 -4.81 -5.10
CA PRO A 67 31.48 -5.73 -5.33
C PRO A 67 31.95 -5.74 -6.79
N LEU A 68 31.04 -5.57 -7.77
CA LEU A 68 31.42 -5.43 -9.17
C LEU A 68 32.29 -4.18 -9.39
N GLY A 69 31.86 -3.03 -8.85
CA GLY A 69 32.61 -1.78 -8.91
C GLY A 69 33.99 -1.89 -8.25
N TRP A 70 34.06 -2.55 -7.09
CA TRP A 70 35.31 -2.84 -6.40
C TRP A 70 36.25 -3.70 -7.26
N TYR A 71 35.73 -4.80 -7.82
CA TYR A 71 36.51 -5.71 -8.67
C TYR A 71 37.11 -4.99 -9.89
N PHE A 72 36.32 -4.14 -10.57
CA PHE A 72 36.82 -3.37 -11.71
C PHE A 72 37.80 -2.27 -11.32
N TYR A 73 37.63 -1.65 -10.15
CA TYR A 73 38.58 -0.66 -9.63
C TYR A 73 39.95 -1.31 -9.37
N GLU A 74 39.96 -2.47 -8.72
CA GLU A 74 41.18 -3.19 -8.40
C GLU A 74 41.88 -3.72 -9.66
N LYS A 75 41.13 -4.13 -10.68
CA LYS A 75 41.69 -4.55 -11.98
C LYS A 75 42.32 -3.42 -12.81
N ARG A 76 41.93 -2.16 -12.54
CA ARG A 76 42.45 -0.97 -13.23
C ARG A 76 43.66 -0.37 -12.54
N LYS A 77 43.92 -0.75 -11.30
CA LYS A 77 45.07 -0.33 -10.51
C LYS A 77 46.26 -1.25 -10.78
#